data_AF-A0A0C2N830-F1
#
_entry.id   AF-A0A0C2N830-F1
#
_cell.length_a   1.000
_cell.length_b   1.000
_cell.length_c   1.000
_cell.angle_alpha   90.00
_cell.angle_beta   90.00
_cell.angle_gamma   90.00
#
_symmetry.space_group_name_H-M   'P 1'
#
loop_
_entity.id
_entity.type
_entity.pdbx_description
1 polymer ?
#
loop_
_entity_poly.entity_id
_entity_poly.type
_entity_poly.pdbx_seq_one_letter_code
_entity_poly.pdbx_strand_id
1 'polypeptide(L)'
;MSEGLGTTFRFNTLKRRAHYMFEKAGQIYGQMGEIQSKHLFTSEAAYAYNHAANLAECNLKDFVLAIKNYTLAGNYSLGNSNDFSFSNYSSAFVLYFESVILL
;
A
#
# COMPACT_ATOMS: atom_id res chain seq x y z
N MET A 1 35.46 -9.26 1.61
CA MET A 1 34.01 -9.37 1.91
C MET A 1 33.40 -7.97 1.77
N SER A 2 33.00 -7.54 0.56
CA SER A 2 32.35 -6.23 0.33
C SER A 2 31.20 -6.26 -0.70
N GLU A 3 30.94 -7.40 -1.34
CA GLU A 3 29.92 -7.53 -2.40
C GLU A 3 28.47 -7.56 -1.87
N GLY A 4 28.28 -7.82 -0.57
CA GLY A 4 26.95 -7.88 0.06
C GLY A 4 26.30 -6.51 0.28
N LEU A 5 27.08 -5.45 0.54
CA LEU A 5 26.50 -4.15 0.91
C LEU A 5 25.89 -3.43 -0.30
N GLY A 6 26.57 -3.48 -1.45
CA GLY A 6 26.13 -2.82 -2.68
C GLY A 6 24.89 -3.46 -3.31
N THR A 7 24.75 -4.78 -3.17
CA THR A 7 23.58 -5.53 -3.66
C THR A 7 22.36 -5.28 -2.78
N THR A 8 22.50 -5.31 -1.45
CA THR A 8 21.41 -4.97 -0.51
C THR A 8 20.92 -3.53 -0.68
N PHE A 9 21.83 -2.57 -0.83
CA PHE A 9 21.47 -1.16 -1.06
C PHE A 9 20.70 -0.97 -2.37
N ARG A 10 21.19 -1.53 -3.48
CA ARG A 10 20.52 -1.46 -4.79
C ARG A 10 19.14 -2.11 -4.76
N PHE A 11 19.00 -3.23 -4.04
CA PHE A 11 17.73 -3.94 -3.90
C PHE A 11 16.68 -3.14 -3.13
N ASN A 12 17.08 -2.48 -2.03
CA ASN A 12 16.19 -1.62 -1.27
C ASN A 12 15.76 -0.37 -2.06
N THR A 13 16.64 0.19 -2.88
CA THR A 13 16.29 1.30 -3.78
C THR A 13 15.26 0.91 -4.83
N LEU A 14 15.39 -0.29 -5.43
CA LEU A 14 14.41 -0.81 -6.38
C LEU A 14 13.04 -1.05 -5.72
N LYS A 15 13.02 -1.59 -4.49
CA LYS A 15 11.80 -1.78 -3.69
C LYS A 15 11.08 -0.47 -3.39
N ARG A 16 11.82 0.58 -2.97
CA ARG A 16 11.24 1.92 -2.75
C ARG A 16 10.68 2.51 -4.04
N ARG A 17 11.36 2.29 -5.18
CA ARG A 17 10.87 2.74 -6.48
C ARG A 17 9.59 2.01 -6.89
N ALA A 18 9.51 0.70 -6.66
CA ALA A 18 8.30 -0.08 -6.91
C ALA A 18 7.14 0.39 -6.02
N HIS A 19 7.39 0.60 -4.72
CA HIS A 19 6.42 1.19 -3.79
C HIS A 19 5.85 2.50 -4.34
N TYR A 20 6.72 3.45 -4.70
CA TYR A 20 6.31 4.75 -5.24
C TYR A 20 5.48 4.62 -6.52
N MET A 21 5.83 3.68 -7.42
CA MET A 21 5.06 3.43 -8.63
C MET A 21 3.65 2.93 -8.33
N PHE A 22 3.49 2.03 -7.36
CA PHE A 22 2.17 1.55 -6.93
C PHE A 22 1.36 2.63 -6.22
N GLU A 23 1.97 3.43 -5.33
CA GLU A 23 1.28 4.58 -4.70
C GLU A 23 0.77 5.57 -5.76
N LYS A 24 1.61 5.88 -6.76
CA LYS A 24 1.24 6.77 -7.86
C LYS A 24 0.14 6.18 -8.76
N ALA A 25 0.17 4.88 -9.04
CA ALA A 25 -0.90 4.22 -9.76
C ALA A 25 -2.23 4.29 -9.00
N GLY A 26 -2.20 4.07 -7.68
CA GLY A 26 -3.37 4.24 -6.81
C GLY A 26 -3.97 5.65 -6.88
N GLN A 27 -3.12 6.68 -6.88
CA GLN A 27 -3.57 8.07 -7.03
C GLN A 27 -4.23 8.34 -8.38
N ILE A 28 -3.63 7.85 -9.47
CA ILE A 28 -4.16 8.04 -10.84
C ILE A 28 -5.52 7.36 -10.97
N TYR A 29 -5.64 6.11 -10.52
CA TYR A 29 -6.91 5.39 -10.58
C TYR A 29 -7.96 6.01 -9.66
N GLY A 30 -7.58 6.49 -8.48
CA GLY A 30 -8.49 7.23 -7.60
C GLY A 30 -9.08 8.46 -8.31
N GLN A 31 -8.23 9.28 -8.94
CA GLN A 31 -8.67 10.44 -9.72
C GLN A 31 -9.54 10.05 -10.92
N MET A 32 -9.19 8.98 -11.64
CA MET A 32 -10.02 8.48 -12.75
C MET A 32 -11.39 7.97 -12.27
N GLY A 33 -11.48 7.39 -11.08
CA GLY A 33 -12.74 6.96 -10.49
C GLY A 33 -13.65 8.10 -10.05
N GLU A 34 -13.10 9.28 -9.77
CA GLU A 34 -13.88 10.50 -9.53
C GLU A 34 -14.42 11.11 -10.83
N ILE A 35 -13.74 10.90 -11.96
CA ILE A 35 -14.04 11.53 -13.26
C ILE A 35 -14.86 10.61 -14.19
N GLN A 36 -14.64 9.29 -14.13
CA GLN A 36 -15.20 8.28 -15.05
C GLN A 36 -15.98 7.19 -14.27
N SER A 37 -16.21 6.02 -14.89
CA SER A 37 -16.91 4.89 -14.26
C SER A 37 -16.30 4.51 -12.92
N LYS A 38 -16.94 4.98 -11.84
CA LYS A 38 -16.44 4.94 -10.46
C LYS A 38 -16.02 3.55 -10.00
N HIS A 39 -16.71 2.50 -10.47
CA HIS A 39 -16.48 1.14 -10.00
C HIS A 39 -15.15 0.52 -10.48
N LEU A 40 -14.84 0.64 -11.77
CA LEU A 40 -13.62 0.03 -12.33
C LEU A 40 -12.39 0.68 -11.70
N PHE A 41 -12.31 2.01 -11.74
CA PHE A 41 -11.13 2.72 -11.26
C PHE A 41 -10.94 2.69 -9.74
N THR A 42 -11.99 2.52 -8.93
CA THR A 42 -11.86 2.37 -7.47
C THR A 42 -11.26 1.01 -7.08
N SER A 43 -11.62 -0.07 -7.79
CA SER A 43 -11.01 -1.40 -7.63
C SER A 43 -9.51 -1.36 -7.94
N GLU A 44 -9.14 -0.73 -9.05
CA GLU A 44 -7.75 -0.64 -9.49
C GLU A 44 -6.90 0.22 -8.56
N ALA A 45 -7.50 1.27 -7.98
CA ALA A 45 -6.86 2.07 -6.94
C ALA A 45 -6.62 1.23 -5.67
N ALA A 46 -7.63 0.48 -5.21
CA ALA A 46 -7.51 -0.38 -4.03
C ALA A 46 -6.42 -1.45 -4.21
N TYR A 47 -6.35 -2.09 -5.39
CA TYR A 47 -5.32 -3.05 -5.73
C TYR A 47 -3.91 -2.43 -5.68
N ALA A 48 -3.72 -1.26 -6.30
CA ALA A 48 -2.44 -0.58 -6.33
C ALA A 48 -1.97 -0.18 -4.91
N TYR A 49 -2.87 0.35 -4.08
CA TYR A 49 -2.54 0.69 -2.69
C TYR A 49 -2.23 -0.55 -1.83
N ASN A 50 -2.90 -1.68 -2.05
CA ASN A 50 -2.57 -2.93 -1.37
C ASN A 50 -1.17 -3.43 -1.72
N HIS A 51 -0.76 -3.34 -2.98
CA HIS A 51 0.60 -3.67 -3.38
C HIS A 51 1.65 -2.71 -2.81
N ALA A 52 1.35 -1.41 -2.75
CA ALA A 52 2.21 -0.44 -2.07
C ALA A 52 2.35 -0.78 -0.58
N ALA A 53 1.24 -1.11 0.09
CA ALA A 53 1.24 -1.47 1.50
C ALA A 53 2.11 -2.71 1.78
N ASN A 54 1.94 -3.78 1.01
CA ASN A 54 2.72 -5.00 1.15
C ASN A 54 4.23 -4.75 0.95
N LEU A 55 4.62 -3.92 -0.03
CA LEU A 55 6.01 -3.53 -0.23
C LEU A 55 6.56 -2.72 0.95
N ALA A 56 5.77 -1.81 1.52
CA ALA A 56 6.16 -1.06 2.70
C ALA A 56 6.36 -1.98 3.91
N GLU A 57 5.43 -2.89 4.15
CA GLU A 57 5.44 -3.82 5.28
C GLU A 57 6.53 -4.90 5.13
N CYS A 58 6.43 -5.75 4.12
CA CYS A 58 7.26 -6.94 4.00
C CYS A 58 8.70 -6.58 3.63
N ASN A 59 8.87 -5.60 2.73
CA ASN A 59 10.12 -5.39 2.04
C ASN A 59 10.93 -4.22 2.57
N LEU A 60 10.25 -3.15 3.02
CA LEU A 60 10.88 -1.95 3.55
C LEU A 60 10.85 -1.88 5.08
N LYS A 61 10.01 -2.69 5.73
CA LYS A 61 9.75 -2.66 7.18
C LYS A 61 9.33 -1.27 7.67
N ASP A 62 8.63 -0.53 6.80
CA ASP A 62 8.08 0.80 7.09
C ASP A 62 6.59 0.65 7.39
N PHE A 63 6.29 0.30 8.65
CA PHE A 63 4.94 -0.02 9.07
C PHE A 63 4.00 1.19 9.05
N VAL A 64 4.51 2.40 9.31
CA VAL A 64 3.73 3.65 9.20
C VAL A 64 3.26 3.86 7.77
N LEU A 65 4.17 3.67 6.80
CA LEU A 65 3.84 3.78 5.38
C LEU A 65 2.91 2.64 4.92
N ALA A 66 3.06 1.44 5.46
CA ALA A 66 2.16 0.32 5.19
C ALA A 66 0.73 0.60 5.68
N ILE A 67 0.58 1.07 6.93
CA ILE A 67 -0.72 1.45 7.52
C ILE A 67 -1.41 2.51 6.66
N LYS A 68 -0.69 3.56 6.25
CA LYS A 68 -1.22 4.60 5.37
C LYS A 68 -1.78 4.00 4.08
N ASN A 69 -1.04 3.11 3.43
CA ASN A 69 -1.43 2.51 2.16
C ASN A 69 -2.58 1.50 2.31
N TYR A 70 -2.59 0.67 3.35
CA TYR A 70 -3.74 -0.21 3.65
C TYR A 70 -5.02 0.60 3.93
N THR A 71 -4.90 1.72 4.64
CA THR A 71 -6.03 2.63 4.89
C THR A 71 -6.57 3.20 3.58
N LEU A 72 -5.69 3.66 2.69
CA LEU A 72 -6.10 4.14 1.35
C LEU A 72 -6.78 3.02 0.56
N ALA A 73 -6.19 1.81 0.54
CA ALA A 73 -6.78 0.66 -0.13
C ALA A 73 -8.20 0.36 0.38
N GLY A 74 -8.40 0.34 1.70
CA GLY A 74 -9.71 0.14 2.32
C GLY A 74 -10.73 1.22 1.95
N ASN A 75 -10.33 2.49 1.93
CA ASN A 75 -11.21 3.60 1.52
C ASN A 75 -11.67 3.48 0.07
N TYR A 76 -10.80 3.02 -0.83
CA TYR A 76 -11.17 2.79 -2.23
C TYR A 76 -12.02 1.53 -2.42
N SER A 77 -11.86 0.50 -1.58
CA SER A 77 -12.78 -0.65 -1.55
C SER A 77 -14.20 -0.27 -1.09
N LEU A 78 -14.32 0.68 -0.14
CA LEU A 78 -15.61 1.21 0.34
C LEU A 78 -16.41 2.01 -0.71
N GLY A 79 -15.76 2.49 -1.77
CA GLY A 79 -16.45 3.10 -2.92
C GLY A 79 -17.38 2.13 -3.64
N ASN A 80 -17.25 0.83 -3.35
CA ASN A 80 -18.11 -0.25 -3.77
C ASN A 80 -18.95 -0.70 -2.55
N SER A 81 -20.28 -0.52 -2.59
CA SER A 81 -21.16 -0.75 -1.43
C SER A 81 -21.22 -2.20 -0.91
N ASN A 82 -20.49 -3.13 -1.53
CA ASN A 82 -20.42 -4.55 -1.15
C ASN A 82 -19.03 -5.01 -0.67
N ASP A 83 -17.97 -4.19 -0.81
CA ASP A 83 -16.59 -4.58 -0.51
C ASP A 83 -15.99 -3.74 0.62
N PHE A 84 -16.63 -3.71 1.78
CA PHE A 84 -15.90 -3.33 2.99
C PHE A 84 -14.70 -4.26 3.13
N SER A 85 -13.50 -3.80 2.79
CA SER A 85 -12.29 -4.60 2.93
C SER A 85 -11.86 -4.61 4.39
N PHE A 86 -12.60 -5.34 5.22
CA PHE A 86 -12.25 -5.66 6.60
C PHE A 86 -10.80 -6.15 6.68
N SER A 87 -10.35 -6.89 5.67
CA SER A 87 -8.96 -7.33 5.51
C SER A 87 -7.99 -6.15 5.57
N ASN A 88 -8.14 -5.13 4.72
CA ASN A 88 -7.23 -3.99 4.67
C ASN A 88 -7.22 -3.21 6.01
N TYR A 89 -8.40 -3.00 6.61
CA TYR A 89 -8.48 -2.34 7.91
C TYR A 89 -7.89 -3.18 9.04
N SER A 90 -8.06 -4.51 9.02
CA SER A 90 -7.47 -5.41 9.99
C SER A 90 -5.94 -5.41 9.90
N SER A 91 -5.37 -5.41 8.68
CA SER A 91 -3.93 -5.29 8.48
C SER A 91 -3.39 -3.95 8.99
N ALA A 92 -4.06 -2.84 8.67
CA ALA A 92 -3.68 -1.53 9.19
C ALA A 92 -3.74 -1.48 10.74
N PHE A 93 -4.78 -2.07 11.33
CA PHE A 93 -4.95 -2.12 12.79
C PHE A 93 -3.88 -2.98 13.48
N VAL A 94 -3.61 -4.18 12.95
CA VAL A 94 -2.56 -5.07 13.49
C VAL A 94 -1.20 -4.38 13.44
N LEU A 95 -0.84 -3.79 12.30
CA LEU A 95 0.43 -3.06 12.17
C LEU A 95 0.51 -1.84 13.09
N TYR A 96 -0.59 -1.12 13.28
CA TYR A 96 -0.65 -0.02 14.24
C TYR A 96 -0.42 -0.53 15.67
N PHE A 97 -1.11 -1.60 16.07
CA PHE A 97 -0.95 -2.21 17.38
C PHE A 97 0.49 -2.69 17.62
N GLU A 98 1.09 -3.38 16.64
CA GLU A 98 2.48 -3.84 16.69
C GLU A 98 3.49 -2.69 16.74
N SER A 99 3.25 -1.59 16.03
CA SER A 99 4.16 -0.43 16.00
C SER A 99 4.03 0.50 17.20
N VAL A 100 2.93 0.45 17.97
CA VAL A 100 2.68 1.36 19.11
C VAL A 100 2.80 0.67 20.47
N ILE A 101 2.48 -0.63 20.58
CA ILE A 101 2.38 -1.32 21.89
C ILE A 101 3.56 -2.28 22.14
N LEU A 102 4.28 -2.74 21.11
CA LEU A 102 5.43 -3.65 21.24
C LEU A 102 6.81 -2.95 21.12
N LEU A 103 6.83 -1.61 21.14
CA LEU A 103 8.03 -0.76 21.28
C LEU A 103 8.10 -0.19 22.70
#